data_AF-A0A3C0WZ93-F1
#
_entry.id   AF-A0A3C0WZ93-F1
#
_cell.length_a   1.000
_cell.length_b   1.000
_cell.length_c   1.000
_cell.angle_alpha   90.00
_cell.angle_beta   90.00
_cell.angle_gamma   90.00
#
_symmetry.space_group_name_H-M   'P 1'
#
loop_
_entity.id
_entity.type
_entity.pdbx_description
1 polymer ?
#
loop_
_entity_poly.entity_id
_entity_poly.type
_entity_poly.pdbx_seq_one_letter_code
_entity_poly.pdbx_strand_id
1 'polypeptide(L)'
;AAGVKAIICTADGDTAHQADIAEKDYGGPLIKLIVNGEREGWRSFDEEYKLYSTHYERTADAPCGDDLMLMFFTSGTSGYPKIAAHSYKYALGHFHTAKYWHNVDPDGLHFTISDTGWAKAMWGKLYGQW
;
A
#
# COMPACT_ATOMS: atom_id res chain seq x y z
N ALA A 1 -13.21 15.65 4.21
CA ALA A 1 -11.84 15.08 4.28
C ALA A 1 -11.93 13.57 4.10
N ALA A 2 -10.93 12.92 3.49
CA ALA A 2 -10.94 11.49 3.15
C ALA A 2 -10.81 10.52 4.36
N GLY A 3 -10.84 11.03 5.60
CA GLY A 3 -10.84 10.19 6.81
C GLY A 3 -9.54 9.45 7.09
N VAL A 4 -8.42 9.85 6.47
CA VAL A 4 -7.09 9.25 6.63
C VAL A 4 -6.69 9.21 8.11
N LYS A 5 -6.36 8.02 8.61
CA LYS A 5 -5.94 7.83 10.01
C LYS A 5 -4.44 7.76 10.20
N ALA A 6 -3.73 7.29 9.18
CA ALA A 6 -2.30 7.11 9.23
C ALA A 6 -1.66 7.37 7.87
N ILE A 7 -0.40 7.79 7.91
CA ILE A 7 0.51 7.85 6.77
C ILE A 7 1.81 7.13 7.12
N ILE A 8 2.33 6.38 6.15
CA ILE A 8 3.61 5.68 6.28
C ILE A 8 4.52 6.20 5.17
N CYS A 9 5.69 6.71 5.53
CA CYS A 9 6.67 7.23 4.60
C CYS A 9 8.02 6.52 4.80
N THR A 10 8.82 6.47 3.75
CA THR A 10 10.24 6.12 3.88
C THR A 10 11.02 7.35 4.40
N ALA A 11 12.08 7.10 5.16
CA ALA A 11 13.08 8.13 5.50
C ALA A 11 13.91 8.58 4.28
N ASP A 12 13.86 7.82 3.18
CA ASP A 12 14.58 8.13 1.95
C ASP A 12 13.91 9.26 1.16
N GLY A 13 14.73 10.21 0.70
CA GLY A 13 14.27 11.31 -0.13
C GLY A 13 13.34 12.29 0.60
N ASP A 14 12.33 12.80 -0.11
CA ASP A 14 11.52 13.95 0.34
C ASP A 14 10.11 13.59 0.79
N THR A 15 9.76 12.30 0.81
CA THR A 15 8.36 11.85 1.00
C THR A 15 7.78 12.29 2.35
N ALA A 16 8.52 12.10 3.45
CA ALA A 16 8.10 12.50 4.79
C ALA A 16 7.98 14.03 4.94
N HIS A 17 8.82 14.81 4.24
CA HIS A 17 8.72 16.26 4.26
C HIS A 17 7.44 16.77 3.57
N GLN A 18 7.08 16.19 2.42
CA GLN A 18 5.83 16.50 1.72
C GLN A 18 4.61 16.13 2.58
N ALA A 19 4.67 15.02 3.31
CA ALA A 19 3.64 14.64 4.28
C ALA A 19 3.50 15.67 5.41
N ASP A 20 4.60 16.18 5.97
CA ASP A 20 4.57 17.23 7.01
C ASP A 20 4.01 18.56 6.48
N ILE A 21 4.24 18.89 5.21
CA ILE A 21 3.63 20.08 4.57
C ILE A 21 2.11 19.87 4.46
N ALA A 22 1.68 18.73 3.91
CA ALA A 22 0.25 18.43 3.69
C ALA A 22 -0.54 18.28 5.00
N GLU A 23 0.09 17.80 6.08
CA GLU A 23 -0.54 17.64 7.39
C GLU A 23 -1.08 18.98 7.93
N LYS A 24 -0.38 20.10 7.66
CA LYS A 24 -0.79 21.44 8.11
C LYS A 24 -2.20 21.82 7.62
N ASP A 25 -2.57 21.32 6.45
CA ASP A 25 -3.87 21.57 5.82
C ASP A 25 -4.89 20.44 6.07
N TYR A 26 -4.49 19.33 6.70
CA TYR A 26 -5.36 18.17 6.92
C TYR A 26 -6.42 18.43 8.01
N GLY A 27 -6.06 19.17 9.05
CA GLY A 27 -6.96 19.64 10.11
C GLY A 27 -7.49 18.55 11.05
N GLY A 28 -6.99 17.31 10.99
CA GLY A 28 -7.39 16.19 11.85
C GLY A 28 -6.20 15.41 12.41
N PRO A 29 -6.41 14.52 13.41
CA PRO A 29 -5.34 13.70 13.95
C PRO A 29 -4.82 12.73 12.88
N LEU A 30 -3.50 12.67 12.73
CA LEU A 30 -2.81 11.82 11.76
C LEU A 30 -1.69 11.03 12.47
N ILE A 31 -1.74 9.70 12.38
CA ILE A 31 -0.63 8.86 12.83
C ILE A 31 0.45 8.88 11.74
N LYS A 32 1.66 9.30 12.10
CA LYS A 32 2.79 9.38 11.16
C LYS A 32 3.81 8.31 11.50
N LEU A 33 4.10 7.43 10.54
CA LEU A 33 5.06 6.32 10.67
C LEU A 33 6.18 6.47 9.65
N ILE A 34 7.42 6.34 10.11
CA ILE A 34 8.62 6.39 9.28
C ILE A 34 9.22 4.98 9.18
N VAL A 35 9.61 4.59 7.97
CA VAL A 35 10.26 3.30 7.66
C VAL A 35 11.70 3.59 7.25
N ASN A 36 12.62 2.69 7.60
CA ASN A 36 14.04 2.73 7.25
C ASN A 36 14.78 3.96 7.80
N GLY A 37 14.46 4.37 9.03
CA GLY A 37 15.12 5.49 9.70
C GLY A 37 14.30 6.09 10.85
N GLU A 38 14.73 7.27 11.30
CA GLU A 38 14.07 8.03 12.36
C GLU A 38 13.79 9.47 11.91
N ARG A 39 12.73 10.07 12.43
CA ARG A 39 12.35 11.46 12.15
C ARG A 39 11.59 12.04 13.34
N GLU A 40 11.95 13.24 13.75
CA GLU A 40 11.27 13.93 14.85
C GLU A 40 9.78 14.12 14.56
N GLY A 41 8.92 13.79 15.53
CA GLY A 41 7.47 13.84 15.39
C GLY A 41 6.85 12.69 14.58
N TRP A 42 7.64 11.67 14.20
CA TRP A 42 7.19 10.45 13.54
C TRP A 42 7.47 9.22 14.41
N ARG A 43 6.59 8.23 14.35
CA ARG A 43 6.76 6.93 15.01
C ARG A 43 7.64 6.02 14.15
N SER A 44 8.52 5.24 14.75
CA SER A 44 9.34 4.28 14.01
C SER A 44 8.52 3.03 13.68
N PHE A 45 8.25 2.79 12.39
CA PHE A 45 7.61 1.56 11.96
C PHE A 45 8.45 0.35 12.32
N ASP A 46 9.77 0.42 12.05
CA ASP A 46 10.71 -0.70 12.17
C ASP A 46 10.89 -1.18 13.62
N GLU A 47 10.71 -0.31 14.59
CA GLU A 47 10.72 -0.70 16.01
C GLU A 47 9.35 -1.13 16.51
N GLU A 48 8.29 -0.46 16.09
CA GLU A 48 6.96 -0.74 16.61
C GLU A 48 6.34 -2.02 16.08
N TYR A 49 6.53 -2.37 14.79
CA TYR A 49 5.86 -3.54 14.21
C TYR A 49 6.23 -4.84 14.95
N LYS A 50 7.45 -4.90 15.53
CA LYS A 50 7.96 -6.03 16.32
C LYS A 50 7.20 -6.22 17.65
N LEU A 51 6.52 -5.18 18.13
CA LEU A 51 5.77 -5.20 19.39
C LEU A 51 4.36 -5.79 19.21
N TYR A 52 3.93 -6.02 17.97
CA TYR A 52 2.60 -6.53 17.65
C TYR A 52 2.62 -8.04 17.35
N SER A 53 1.46 -8.67 17.50
CA SER A 53 1.27 -10.08 17.17
C SER A 53 1.55 -10.36 15.69
N THR A 54 2.20 -11.50 15.42
CA THR A 54 2.35 -12.04 14.06
C THR A 54 1.05 -12.67 13.53
N HIS A 55 0.02 -12.77 14.37
CA HIS A 55 -1.29 -13.31 14.04
C HIS A 55 -2.32 -12.18 13.98
N TYR A 56 -3.02 -12.10 12.85
CA TYR A 56 -4.18 -11.23 12.67
C TYR A 56 -5.45 -12.08 12.69
N GLU A 57 -6.27 -11.94 13.74
CA GLU A 57 -7.57 -12.59 13.81
C GLU A 57 -8.60 -11.82 12.98
N ARG A 58 -9.17 -12.49 11.98
CA ARG A 58 -10.20 -11.90 11.12
C ARG A 58 -11.55 -11.93 11.84
N THR A 59 -12.06 -10.76 12.19
CA THR A 59 -13.38 -10.57 12.81
C THR A 59 -14.48 -10.44 11.75
N ALA A 60 -15.75 -10.46 12.18
CA ALA A 60 -16.91 -10.36 11.29
C ALA A 60 -17.02 -8.99 10.58
N ASP A 61 -16.45 -7.95 11.15
CA ASP A 61 -16.38 -6.58 10.61
C ASP A 61 -15.13 -6.32 9.75
N ALA A 62 -14.28 -7.33 9.54
CA ALA A 62 -13.09 -7.17 8.70
C ALA A 62 -13.48 -6.92 7.23
N PRO A 63 -12.87 -5.91 6.56
CA PRO A 63 -13.28 -5.48 5.23
C PRO A 63 -13.05 -6.58 4.18
N CYS A 64 -13.94 -6.67 3.19
CA CYS A 64 -13.98 -7.74 2.21
C CYS A 64 -14.75 -7.37 0.93
N GLY A 65 -14.73 -8.26 -0.06
CA GLY A 65 -15.61 -8.15 -1.23
C GLY A 65 -15.47 -6.83 -1.98
N ASP A 66 -16.55 -6.03 -1.98
CA ASP A 66 -16.64 -4.75 -2.68
C ASP A 66 -16.17 -3.55 -1.85
N ASP A 67 -15.74 -3.77 -0.60
CA ASP A 67 -15.16 -2.72 0.23
C ASP A 67 -13.90 -2.14 -0.44
N LEU A 68 -13.69 -0.84 -0.28
CA LEU A 68 -12.51 -0.14 -0.79
C LEU A 68 -11.25 -0.70 -0.12
N MET A 69 -10.29 -1.16 -0.93
CA MET A 69 -9.04 -1.77 -0.46
C MET A 69 -7.82 -0.93 -0.81
N LEU A 70 -7.71 -0.51 -2.07
CA LEU A 70 -6.47 0.05 -2.61
C LEU A 70 -6.76 1.18 -3.59
N MET A 71 -5.93 2.21 -3.55
CA MET A 71 -6.05 3.39 -4.40
C MET A 71 -4.69 3.75 -4.98
N PHE A 72 -4.61 3.90 -6.30
CA PHE A 72 -3.42 4.40 -6.99
C PHE A 72 -3.65 5.81 -7.50
N PHE A 73 -2.68 6.69 -7.30
CA PHE A 73 -2.61 7.93 -8.05
C PHE A 73 -2.05 7.64 -9.44
N THR A 74 -2.85 7.93 -10.46
CA THR A 74 -2.47 7.82 -11.86
C THR A 74 -2.13 9.20 -12.42
N SER A 75 -1.14 9.26 -13.31
CA SER A 75 -0.83 10.50 -14.04
C SER A 75 -2.02 10.85 -14.93
N GLY A 76 -2.70 11.96 -14.61
CA GLY A 76 -3.71 12.51 -15.49
C GLY A 76 -3.03 13.10 -16.72
N THR A 77 -3.50 12.76 -17.92
CA THR A 77 -2.97 13.34 -19.17
C THR A 77 -3.31 14.83 -19.33
N SER A 78 -4.22 15.36 -18.52
CA SER A 78 -4.76 16.72 -18.65
C SER A 78 -4.97 17.48 -17.33
N GLY A 79 -4.39 17.02 -16.21
CA GLY A 79 -4.58 17.71 -14.93
C GLY A 79 -4.00 16.96 -13.74
N TYR A 80 -4.47 17.31 -12.54
CA TYR A 80 -4.04 16.67 -11.29
C TYR A 80 -4.20 15.15 -11.32
N PRO A 81 -3.34 14.41 -10.59
CA PRO A 81 -3.45 12.97 -10.47
C PRO A 81 -4.86 12.52 -10.10
N LYS A 82 -5.34 11.47 -10.77
CA LYS A 82 -6.65 10.86 -10.48
C LYS A 82 -6.45 9.57 -9.72
N ILE A 83 -7.41 9.25 -8.85
CA ILE A 83 -7.40 8.02 -8.06
C ILE A 83 -8.08 6.90 -8.84
N ALA A 84 -7.35 5.81 -9.07
CA ALA A 84 -7.92 4.52 -9.46
C ALA A 84 -8.15 3.69 -8.20
N ALA A 85 -9.43 3.45 -7.87
CA ALA A 85 -9.84 2.73 -6.67
C ALA A 85 -10.19 1.27 -6.97
N HIS A 86 -9.78 0.37 -6.09
CA HIS A 86 -9.96 -1.07 -6.21
C HIS A 86 -10.52 -1.65 -4.91
N SER A 87 -11.46 -2.59 -5.04
CA SER A 87 -12.01 -3.33 -3.90
C SER A 87 -11.16 -4.55 -3.53
N TYR A 88 -11.51 -5.25 -2.45
CA TYR A 88 -10.82 -6.46 -2.02
C TYR A 88 -10.85 -7.61 -3.05
N LYS A 89 -11.81 -7.60 -3.97
CA LYS A 89 -11.83 -8.55 -5.11
C LYS A 89 -10.67 -8.36 -6.08
N TYR A 90 -9.98 -7.20 -6.08
CA TYR A 90 -8.85 -6.93 -6.98
C TYR A 90 -7.73 -7.96 -6.86
N ALA A 91 -7.40 -8.40 -5.64
CA ALA A 91 -6.37 -9.41 -5.42
C ALA A 91 -6.72 -10.75 -6.10
N LEU A 92 -8.01 -11.12 -6.13
CA LEU A 92 -8.49 -12.36 -6.76
C LEU A 92 -8.30 -12.35 -8.27
N GLY A 93 -8.35 -11.18 -8.91
CA GLY A 93 -8.13 -11.05 -10.35
C GLY A 93 -6.75 -11.55 -10.77
N HIS A 94 -5.73 -11.35 -9.92
CA HIS A 94 -4.35 -11.70 -10.23
C HIS A 94 -4.04 -13.20 -10.17
N PHE A 95 -4.96 -14.05 -9.66
CA PHE A 95 -4.83 -15.51 -9.85
C PHE A 95 -4.84 -15.90 -11.33
N HIS A 96 -5.67 -15.23 -12.13
CA HIS A 96 -5.71 -15.48 -13.58
C HIS A 96 -4.43 -15.02 -14.25
N THR A 97 -3.91 -13.87 -13.83
CA THR A 97 -2.62 -13.35 -14.28
C THR A 97 -1.50 -14.34 -13.97
N ALA A 98 -1.37 -14.79 -12.72
CA ALA A 98 -0.34 -15.74 -12.33
C ALA A 98 -0.42 -17.05 -13.13
N LYS A 99 -1.61 -17.62 -13.25
CA LYS A 99 -1.81 -18.92 -13.90
C LYS A 99 -1.66 -18.87 -15.41
N TYR A 100 -2.26 -17.89 -16.08
CA TYR A 100 -2.38 -17.91 -17.55
C TYR A 100 -1.47 -16.93 -18.25
N TRP A 101 -1.15 -15.79 -17.62
CA TRP A 101 -0.31 -14.78 -18.24
C TRP A 101 1.17 -15.00 -17.92
N HIS A 102 1.49 -15.15 -16.64
CA HIS A 102 2.84 -15.47 -16.19
C HIS A 102 3.19 -16.94 -16.35
N ASN A 103 2.17 -17.80 -16.33
CA ASN A 103 2.34 -19.25 -16.28
C ASN A 103 3.33 -19.66 -15.16
N VAL A 104 3.06 -19.15 -13.95
CA VAL A 104 3.91 -19.40 -12.78
C VAL A 104 3.98 -20.89 -12.51
N ASP A 105 5.20 -21.37 -12.32
CA ASP A 105 5.48 -22.70 -11.79
C ASP A 105 5.16 -22.70 -10.27
N PRO A 106 4.22 -23.52 -9.77
CA PRO A 106 3.88 -23.58 -8.36
C PRO A 106 5.06 -24.01 -7.47
N ASP A 107 6.05 -24.69 -8.04
CA ASP A 107 7.28 -25.12 -7.34
C ASP A 107 8.48 -24.20 -7.66
N GLY A 108 8.25 -23.13 -8.43
CA GLY A 108 9.26 -22.22 -8.92
C GLY A 108 9.33 -20.87 -8.19
N LEU A 109 10.27 -20.03 -8.64
CA LEU A 109 10.40 -18.65 -8.17
C LEU A 109 9.94 -17.68 -9.26
N HIS A 110 8.97 -16.83 -8.93
CA HIS A 110 8.56 -15.74 -9.78
C HIS A 110 9.16 -14.41 -9.28
N PHE A 111 9.82 -13.67 -10.16
CA PHE A 111 10.43 -12.38 -9.82
C PHE A 111 9.97 -11.27 -10.75
N THR A 112 9.12 -10.39 -10.24
CA THR A 112 8.68 -9.18 -10.95
C THR A 112 9.58 -7.99 -10.62
N ILE A 113 10.13 -7.37 -11.67
CA ILE A 113 10.83 -6.08 -11.60
C ILE A 113 9.80 -4.97 -11.78
N SER A 114 9.47 -4.29 -10.68
CA SER A 114 8.60 -3.13 -10.64
C SER A 114 8.92 -2.28 -9.41
N ASP A 115 8.85 -0.96 -9.56
CA ASP A 115 8.70 -0.05 -8.43
C ASP A 115 7.39 -0.36 -7.68
N THR A 116 7.40 -0.22 -6.36
CA THR A 116 6.25 -0.56 -5.49
C THR A 116 5.10 0.46 -5.58
N GLY A 117 5.37 1.68 -6.06
CA GLY A 117 4.35 2.68 -6.34
C GLY A 117 3.58 2.43 -7.64
N TRP A 118 4.08 1.56 -8.53
CA TRP A 118 3.40 1.23 -9.77
C TRP A 118 2.45 0.04 -9.60
N ALA A 119 1.26 0.10 -10.18
CA ALA A 119 0.25 -0.96 -10.06
C ALA A 119 0.75 -2.35 -10.53
N LYS A 120 1.78 -2.39 -11.37
CA LYS A 120 2.47 -3.62 -11.79
C LYS A 120 3.06 -4.41 -10.60
N ALA A 121 3.44 -3.74 -9.50
CA ALA A 121 3.88 -4.44 -8.29
C ALA A 121 2.77 -5.31 -7.70
N MET A 122 1.51 -4.87 -7.73
CA MET A 122 0.40 -5.71 -7.26
C MET A 122 0.11 -6.86 -8.22
N TRP A 123 0.30 -6.61 -9.51
CA TRP A 123 0.00 -7.57 -10.57
C TRP A 123 0.97 -8.76 -10.64
N GLY A 124 2.22 -8.60 -10.23
CA GLY A 124 3.24 -9.65 -10.32
C GLY A 124 4.14 -9.84 -9.10
N LYS A 125 4.00 -9.03 -8.05
CA LYS A 125 4.85 -9.09 -6.86
C LYS A 125 4.07 -9.37 -5.58
N LEU A 126 2.96 -8.66 -5.38
CA LEU A 126 2.20 -8.75 -4.13
C LEU A 126 0.94 -9.59 -4.20
N TYR A 127 0.34 -9.86 -5.38
CA TYR A 127 -0.89 -10.65 -5.49
C TYR A 127 -0.83 -11.78 -6.54
N GLY A 128 -1.19 -13.00 -6.12
CA GLY A 128 -1.55 -14.12 -6.99
C GLY A 128 -0.44 -15.11 -7.34
N GLN A 129 0.84 -14.78 -7.11
CA GLN A 129 1.99 -15.62 -7.50
C GLN A 129 2.52 -16.57 -6.42
N TRP A 130 1.80 -16.74 -5.30
CA TRP A 130 2.05 -17.77 -4.28
C TRP A 130 1.18 -19.01 -4.51
#